data_AF-A0A427BEC4-F1
#
_entry.id   AF-A0A427BEC4-F1
#
_cell.length_a   1.000
_cell.length_b   1.000
_cell.length_c   1.000
_cell.angle_alpha   90.00
_cell.angle_beta   90.00
_cell.angle_gamma   90.00
#
_symmetry.space_group_name_H-M   'P 1'
#
loop_
_entity.id
_entity.type
_entity.pdbx_description
1 polymer ?
#
loop_
_entity_poly.entity_id
_entity_poly.type
_entity_poly.pdbx_seq_one_letter_code
_entity_poly.pdbx_strand_id
1 'polypeptide(L)'
;MKYIYVFAFSLFTFSCNNKEKEFQYYYIETYEELSLLGDRTYIETSKPDTIFEISDSSAYLEAFEKFTLSKKINKDMKEALGRVYKKPLSFQLLDEVGNDITYTTFFDKKDSIENEIEKSIFSKKNSLRRN
;
A
#
# COMPACT_ATOMS: atom_id res chain seq x y z
N MET A 1 47.82 -52.22 11.15
CA MET A 1 46.70 -51.51 11.82
C MET A 1 46.25 -50.39 10.89
N LYS A 2 44.95 -50.36 10.57
CA LYS A 2 44.33 -49.45 9.61
C LYS A 2 44.06 -48.10 10.30
N TYR A 3 44.52 -47.01 9.71
CA TYR A 3 43.98 -45.68 10.00
C TYR A 3 43.51 -45.06 8.69
N ILE A 4 42.19 -45.11 8.51
CA ILE A 4 41.46 -44.39 7.47
C ILE A 4 41.19 -43.00 8.04
N TYR A 5 41.76 -41.97 7.43
CA TYR A 5 41.36 -40.59 7.65
C TYR A 5 40.29 -40.25 6.61
N VAL A 6 39.02 -40.36 6.99
CA VAL A 6 37.92 -39.79 6.20
C VAL A 6 37.93 -38.28 6.45
N PHE A 7 38.51 -37.55 5.49
CA PHE A 7 38.36 -36.10 5.40
C PHE A 7 36.90 -35.82 5.02
N ALA A 8 36.09 -35.51 6.02
CA ALA A 8 34.68 -35.16 5.83
C ALA A 8 34.59 -33.85 5.06
N PHE A 9 34.26 -33.98 3.77
CA PHE A 9 33.93 -32.91 2.86
C PHE A 9 32.71 -32.17 3.42
N SER A 10 32.93 -31.01 4.05
CA SER A 10 31.87 -30.13 4.50
C SER A 10 31.09 -29.65 3.27
N LEU A 11 29.90 -30.20 3.07
CA LEU A 11 28.89 -29.66 2.19
C LEU A 11 28.46 -28.30 2.74
N PHE A 12 29.19 -27.25 2.39
CA PHE A 12 28.65 -25.89 2.40
C PHE A 12 27.56 -25.85 1.35
N THR A 13 26.33 -26.10 1.78
CA THR A 13 25.16 -25.80 0.97
C THR A 13 25.08 -24.28 0.83
N PHE A 14 25.45 -23.79 -0.35
CA PHE A 14 25.06 -22.45 -0.78
C PHE A 14 23.53 -22.40 -0.79
N SER A 15 22.93 -21.90 0.29
CA SER A 15 21.55 -21.44 0.29
C SER A 15 21.51 -20.23 -0.63
N CYS A 16 21.08 -20.44 -1.87
CA CYS A 16 20.86 -19.37 -2.85
C CYS A 16 19.69 -18.52 -2.34
N ASN A 17 19.99 -17.55 -1.49
CA ASN A 17 19.02 -16.54 -1.06
C ASN A 17 18.80 -15.58 -2.23
N ASN A 18 18.06 -16.02 -3.25
CA ASN A 18 17.56 -15.14 -4.30
C ASN A 18 16.48 -14.24 -3.67
N LYS A 19 16.89 -13.25 -2.88
CA LYS A 19 15.99 -12.16 -2.51
C LYS A 19 15.70 -11.40 -3.81
N GLU A 20 14.45 -11.40 -4.22
CA GLU A 20 14.02 -10.57 -5.35
C GLU A 20 14.36 -9.11 -5.02
N LYS A 21 14.82 -8.37 -6.03
CA LYS A 21 15.19 -6.97 -5.86
C LYS A 21 13.90 -6.16 -5.69
N GLU A 22 13.74 -5.53 -4.55
CA GLU A 22 12.69 -4.54 -4.30
C GLU A 22 13.11 -3.17 -4.86
N PHE A 23 12.13 -2.44 -5.37
CA PHE A 23 12.25 -1.05 -5.82
C PHE A 23 11.52 -0.14 -4.84
N GLN A 24 12.01 1.09 -4.71
CA GLN A 24 11.41 2.08 -3.82
C GLN A 24 10.41 2.94 -4.59
N TYR A 25 9.22 3.13 -4.03
CA TYR A 25 8.20 4.03 -4.56
C TYR A 25 7.68 4.94 -3.46
N TYR A 26 6.95 5.98 -3.85
CA TYR A 26 6.39 6.96 -2.95
C TYR A 26 4.88 7.12 -3.15
N TYR A 27 4.11 6.79 -2.13
CA TYR A 27 2.67 7.01 -2.06
C TYR A 27 2.37 8.39 -1.49
N ILE A 28 1.53 9.16 -2.19
CA ILE A 28 1.07 10.48 -1.74
C ILE A 28 -0.45 10.52 -1.86
N GLU A 29 -1.15 10.84 -0.77
CA GLU A 29 -2.61 10.97 -0.77
C GLU A 29 -3.01 12.44 -0.77
N THR A 30 -3.91 12.83 -1.67
CA THR A 30 -4.57 14.13 -1.65
C THR A 30 -5.90 14.02 -0.93
N TYR A 31 -6.19 14.94 -0.03
CA TYR A 31 -7.40 14.94 0.77
C TYR A 31 -7.96 16.35 0.96
N GLU A 32 -9.27 16.41 1.19
CA GLU A 32 -9.97 17.59 1.66
C GLU A 32 -9.97 17.59 3.19
N GLU A 33 -9.42 18.63 3.80
CA GLU A 33 -9.39 18.81 5.26
C GLU A 33 -10.29 19.97 5.68
N LEU A 34 -11.18 19.70 6.64
CA LEU A 34 -12.04 20.69 7.26
C LEU A 34 -11.26 21.45 8.33
N SER A 35 -11.33 22.78 8.30
CA SER A 35 -10.72 23.63 9.31
C SER A 35 -11.17 23.23 10.73
N LEU A 36 -10.33 23.50 11.74
CA LEU A 36 -10.69 23.25 13.15
C LEU A 36 -11.99 23.95 13.58
N LEU A 37 -12.31 25.08 12.95
CA LEU A 37 -13.52 25.84 13.20
C LEU A 37 -14.73 25.37 12.36
N GLY A 38 -14.51 24.48 11.38
CA GLY A 38 -15.56 23.92 10.53
C GLY A 38 -16.09 24.85 9.45
N ASP A 39 -15.45 26.00 9.24
CA ASP A 39 -15.93 27.07 8.36
C ASP A 39 -15.38 27.00 6.93
N ARG A 40 -14.29 26.25 6.72
CA ARG A 40 -13.54 26.19 5.46
C ARG A 40 -13.00 24.79 5.22
N THR A 41 -12.85 24.44 3.95
CA THR A 41 -12.11 23.24 3.53
C THR A 41 -10.84 23.64 2.78
N TYR A 42 -9.80 22.83 2.93
CA TYR A 42 -8.52 22.97 2.25
C TYR A 42 -8.19 21.67 1.52
N ILE A 43 -7.46 21.78 0.42
CA ILE A 43 -6.90 20.62 -0.29
C ILE A 43 -5.45 20.51 0.13
N GLU A 44 -5.08 19.35 0.65
CA GLU A 44 -3.72 19.07 1.09
C GLU A 44 -3.25 17.73 0.53
N THR A 45 -1.93 17.60 0.40
CA THR A 45 -1.24 16.37 0.05
C THR A 45 -0.49 15.85 1.27
N SER A 46 -0.54 14.55 1.50
CA SER A 46 0.26 13.92 2.55
C SER A 46 1.75 14.10 2.26
N LYS A 47 2.59 13.91 3.29
CA LYS A 47 3.99 13.61 3.05
C LYS A 47 4.10 12.30 2.26
N PRO A 48 5.13 12.13 1.42
CA PRO A 48 5.39 10.86 0.75
C PRO A 48 5.58 9.73 1.78
N ASP A 49 4.80 8.66 1.62
CA ASP A 49 4.96 7.39 2.34
C ASP A 49 5.73 6.42 1.45
N THR A 50 6.83 5.88 1.95
CA THR A 50 7.70 4.99 1.17
C THR A 50 7.12 3.58 1.15
N ILE A 51 7.02 2.99 -0.05
CA ILE A 51 6.68 1.57 -0.24
C ILE A 51 7.81 0.86 -0.97
N PHE A 52 8.01 -0.42 -0.68
CA PHE A 52 9.06 -1.25 -1.27
C PHE A 52 8.42 -2.46 -1.92
N GLU A 53 8.55 -2.55 -3.24
CA GLU A 53 7.79 -3.50 -4.03
C GLU A 53 8.61 -4.04 -5.20
N ILE A 54 8.31 -5.26 -5.63
CA ILE A 54 9.09 -5.96 -6.66
C ILE A 54 8.79 -5.47 -8.09
N SER A 55 7.71 -4.71 -8.29
CA SER A 55 7.25 -4.22 -9.59
C SER A 55 6.32 -3.01 -9.48
N ASP A 56 6.18 -2.23 -10.56
CA ASP A 56 5.22 -1.13 -10.65
C ASP A 56 3.78 -1.60 -10.38
N SER A 57 3.44 -2.82 -10.84
CA SER A 57 2.11 -3.40 -10.66
C SER A 57 1.82 -3.70 -9.19
N SER A 58 2.79 -4.27 -8.46
CA SER A 58 2.61 -4.56 -7.03
C SER A 58 2.60 -3.28 -6.20
N ALA A 59 3.47 -2.32 -6.51
CA ALA A 59 3.46 -0.96 -5.95
C ALA A 59 2.11 -0.25 -6.16
N TYR A 60 1.55 -0.35 -7.36
CA TYR A 60 0.23 0.21 -7.67
C TYR A 60 -0.86 -0.44 -6.83
N LEU A 61 -0.87 -1.77 -6.70
CA LEU A 61 -1.88 -2.47 -5.91
C LEU A 61 -1.78 -2.11 -4.42
N GLU A 62 -0.59 -1.99 -3.85
CA GLU A 62 -0.40 -1.52 -2.48
C GLU A 62 -0.92 -0.09 -2.30
N ALA A 63 -0.56 0.83 -3.21
CA ALA A 63 -1.04 2.21 -3.21
C ALA A 63 -2.57 2.29 -3.32
N PHE A 64 -3.17 1.50 -4.21
CA PHE A 64 -4.62 1.43 -4.38
C PHE A 64 -5.32 0.85 -3.15
N GLU A 65 -4.74 -0.17 -2.50
CA GLU A 65 -5.24 -0.74 -1.26
C GLU A 65 -5.24 0.30 -0.13
N LYS A 66 -4.12 1.03 0.04
CA LYS A 66 -3.98 2.11 1.03
C LYS A 66 -5.03 3.21 0.82
N PHE A 67 -5.19 3.68 -0.42
CA PHE A 67 -6.18 4.69 -0.75
C PHE A 67 -7.61 4.19 -0.48
N THR A 68 -7.91 2.94 -0.86
CA THR A 68 -9.21 2.31 -0.62
C THR A 68 -9.51 2.15 0.88
N LEU A 69 -8.50 1.82 1.68
CA LEU A 69 -8.61 1.80 3.13
C LEU A 69 -8.90 3.19 3.70
N SER A 70 -8.23 4.25 3.22
CA SER A 70 -8.51 5.64 3.61
C SER A 70 -9.97 6.01 3.33
N LYS A 71 -10.50 5.66 2.13
CA LYS A 71 -11.92 5.84 1.78
C LYS A 71 -12.85 5.12 2.77
N LYS A 72 -12.52 3.88 3.14
CA LYS A 72 -13.31 3.10 4.10
C LYS A 72 -13.28 3.70 5.51
N ILE A 73 -12.11 4.13 5.99
CA ILE A 73 -11.99 4.78 7.30
C ILE A 73 -12.82 6.06 7.33
N ASN A 74 -12.74 6.88 6.29
CA ASN A 74 -13.56 8.08 6.17
C ASN A 74 -15.07 7.75 6.22
N LYS A 75 -15.51 6.74 5.47
CA LYS A 75 -16.90 6.27 5.49
C LYS A 75 -17.31 5.81 6.90
N ASP A 76 -16.48 4.98 7.53
CA ASP A 76 -16.75 4.44 8.86
C ASP A 76 -16.87 5.54 9.91
N MET A 77 -15.99 6.55 9.86
CA MET A 77 -16.04 7.73 10.72
C MET A 77 -17.34 8.51 10.51
N LYS A 78 -17.73 8.73 9.25
CA LYS A 78 -18.98 9.43 8.95
C LYS A 78 -20.20 8.70 9.51
N GLU A 79 -20.24 7.39 9.36
CA GLU A 79 -21.34 6.55 9.88
C GLU A 79 -21.36 6.50 11.41
N ALA A 80 -20.20 6.44 12.07
CA ALA A 80 -20.10 6.31 13.51
C ALA A 80 -20.26 7.65 14.26
N LEU A 81 -19.76 8.75 13.69
CA LEU A 81 -19.62 10.06 14.36
C LEU A 81 -20.47 11.16 13.72
N GLY A 82 -21.09 10.91 12.56
CA GLY A 82 -21.89 11.89 11.82
C GLY A 82 -21.09 12.97 11.08
N ARG A 83 -19.76 13.00 11.25
CA ARG A 83 -18.87 13.99 10.63
C ARG A 83 -17.49 13.40 10.31
N VAL A 84 -16.81 14.02 9.36
CA VAL A 84 -15.42 13.70 8.96
C VAL A 84 -14.62 14.98 8.81
N TYR A 85 -13.36 14.94 9.22
CA TYR A 85 -12.44 16.08 9.15
C TYR A 85 -11.47 15.99 7.98
N LYS A 86 -11.22 14.78 7.49
CA LYS A 86 -10.28 14.51 6.42
C LYS A 86 -10.90 13.52 5.45
N LYS A 87 -11.11 13.94 4.20
CA LYS A 87 -11.76 13.15 3.16
C LYS A 87 -10.76 12.88 2.04
N PRO A 88 -10.39 11.61 1.78
CA PRO A 88 -9.49 11.27 0.69
C PRO A 88 -10.13 11.61 -0.67
N LEU A 89 -9.35 12.18 -1.58
CA LEU A 89 -9.79 12.59 -2.92
C LEU A 89 -9.09 11.80 -4.02
N SER A 90 -7.77 11.66 -3.94
CA SER A 90 -6.95 10.92 -4.91
C SER A 90 -5.65 10.47 -4.26
N PHE A 91 -4.89 9.64 -4.97
CA PHE A 91 -3.52 9.30 -4.62
C PHE A 91 -2.61 9.44 -5.83
N GLN A 92 -1.31 9.59 -5.57
CA GLN A 92 -0.22 9.52 -6.53
C GLN A 92 0.76 8.44 -6.09
N LEU A 93 1.38 7.78 -7.06
CA LEU A 93 2.43 6.79 -6.88
C LEU A 93 3.61 7.25 -7.72
N LEU A 94 4.70 7.61 -7.05
CA LEU A 94 5.93 8.01 -7.72
C LEU A 94 6.93 6.86 -7.73
N ASP A 95 7.60 6.65 -8.85
CA ASP A 95 8.73 5.71 -8.94
C ASP A 95 9.99 6.22 -8.21
N GLU A 96 11.08 5.44 -8.23
CA GLU A 96 12.35 5.79 -7.58
C GLU A 96 12.99 7.07 -8.12
N VAL A 97 12.63 7.48 -9.34
CA VAL A 97 13.12 8.67 -10.03
C VAL A 97 12.18 9.87 -9.85
N GLY A 98 10.98 9.65 -9.29
CA GLY A 98 9.97 10.67 -9.02
C GLY A 98 8.93 10.84 -10.14
N ASN A 99 8.84 9.92 -11.11
CA ASN A 99 7.79 9.96 -12.12
C ASN A 99 6.47 9.47 -11.53
N ASP A 100 5.37 10.19 -11.79
CA ASP A 100 4.03 9.74 -11.43
C ASP A 100 3.59 8.60 -12.36
N ILE A 101 3.45 7.41 -11.81
CA ILE A 101 3.06 6.19 -12.52
C ILE A 101 1.60 5.77 -12.25
N THR A 102 0.83 6.53 -11.47
CA THR A 102 -0.52 6.13 -11.02
C THR A 102 -1.44 5.69 -12.16
N TYR A 103 -1.40 6.40 -13.29
CA TYR A 103 -2.28 6.10 -14.43
C TYR A 103 -1.56 5.42 -15.59
N THR A 104 -0.24 5.25 -15.51
CA THR A 104 0.55 4.61 -16.57
C THR A 104 0.83 3.14 -16.27
N THR A 105 0.69 2.71 -15.01
CA THR A 105 0.82 1.29 -14.66
C THR A 105 -0.30 0.46 -15.29
N PHE A 106 0.09 -0.48 -16.14
CA PHE A 106 -0.80 -1.40 -16.85
C PHE A 106 -0.43 -2.86 -16.55
N PHE A 107 -1.43 -3.66 -16.21
CA PHE A 107 -1.29 -5.11 -16.02
C PHE A 107 -2.62 -5.81 -16.24
N ASP A 108 -2.56 -7.12 -16.48
CA ASP A 108 -3.74 -7.93 -16.75
C ASP A 108 -4.76 -7.88 -15.62
N LYS A 109 -6.04 -7.74 -15.99
CA LYS A 109 -7.20 -7.77 -15.07
C LYS A 109 -7.18 -6.70 -13.98
N LYS A 110 -6.46 -5.60 -14.17
CA LYS A 110 -6.39 -4.46 -13.23
C LYS A 110 -7.75 -4.11 -12.62
N ASP A 111 -8.75 -3.82 -13.45
CA ASP A 111 -10.09 -3.46 -12.99
C ASP A 111 -10.76 -4.54 -12.13
N SER A 112 -10.55 -5.83 -12.46
CA SER A 112 -11.12 -6.93 -11.67
C SER A 112 -10.49 -7.00 -10.28
N ILE A 113 -9.16 -6.84 -10.22
CA ILE A 113 -8.39 -6.89 -8.97
C ILE A 113 -8.73 -5.68 -8.09
N GLU A 114 -8.82 -4.48 -8.66
CA GLU A 114 -9.26 -3.27 -7.95
C GLU A 114 -10.66 -3.47 -7.34
N ASN A 115 -11.61 -4.00 -8.12
CA ASN A 115 -12.95 -4.29 -7.64
C ASN A 115 -12.96 -5.32 -6.49
N GLU A 116 -12.09 -6.32 -6.54
CA GLU A 116 -11.94 -7.31 -5.47
C GLU A 116 -11.37 -6.69 -4.18
N ILE A 117 -10.34 -5.83 -4.31
CA ILE A 117 -9.78 -5.07 -3.19
C ILE A 117 -10.85 -4.19 -2.55
N GLU A 118 -11.60 -3.43 -3.34
CA GLU A 118 -12.68 -2.59 -2.84
C GLU A 118 -13.74 -3.41 -2.11
N LYS A 119 -14.24 -4.50 -2.72
CA LYS A 119 -15.22 -5.38 -2.07
C LYS A 119 -14.70 -5.95 -0.77
N SER A 120 -13.45 -6.43 -0.76
CA SER A 120 -12.81 -6.99 0.43
C SER A 120 -12.75 -5.95 1.56
N ILE A 121 -12.25 -4.74 1.29
CA ILE A 121 -12.14 -3.68 2.29
C ILE A 121 -13.50 -3.19 2.77
N PHE A 122 -14.45 -2.93 1.87
CA PHE A 122 -15.75 -2.40 2.23
C PHE A 122 -16.68 -3.43 2.88
N SER A 123 -16.43 -4.73 2.70
CA SER A 123 -17.16 -5.80 3.41
C SER A 123 -16.79 -5.90 4.90
N LYS A 124 -15.63 -5.35 5.31
CA LYS A 124 -15.21 -5.35 6.71
C LYS A 124 -16.17 -4.49 7.55
N LYS A 125 -16.53 -4.99 8.74
CA LYS A 125 -17.34 -4.27 9.73
C LYS A 125 -16.77 -2.88 9.99
N ASN A 126 -17.64 -1.94 10.34
CA ASN A 126 -17.23 -0.58 10.70
C ASN A 126 -16.21 -0.64 11.85
N SER A 127 -15.01 -0.13 11.59
CA SER A 127 -13.87 -0.25 12.51
C SER A 127 -14.04 0.53 13.81
N LEU A 128 -14.99 1.47 13.88
CA LEU A 128 -15.20 2.39 15.00
C LEU A 128 -16.42 2.04 15.85
N ARG A 129 -17.33 1.18 15.37
CA ARG A 129 -18.45 0.67 16.17
C ARG A 129 -17.97 -0.57 16.93
N ARG A 130 -17.95 -0.52 18.26
CA ARG A 130 -17.80 -1.74 19.07
C ARG A 130 -19.05 -2.61 18.88
N ASN A 131 -18.82 -3.92 18.71
CA ASN A 131 -19.90 -4.93 18.74
C ASN A 131 -20.61 -4.90 20.10
#